data_AF-A0A7W2SPJ9-F1
#
_entry.id   AF-A0A7W2SPJ9-F1
#
_cell.length_a   1.000
_cell.length_b   1.000
_cell.length_c   1.000
_cell.angle_alpha   90.00
_cell.angle_beta   90.00
_cell.angle_gamma   90.00
#
_symmetry.space_group_name_H-M   'P 1'
#
loop_
_entity.id
_entity.type
_entity.pdbx_description
1 polymer ?
#
loop_
_entity_poly.entity_id
_entity_poly.type
_entity_poly.pdbx_seq_one_letter_code
_entity_poly.pdbx_strand_id
1 'polypeptide(L)'
;MKVLSLLVLLISLNAFAESVFKCTDKDGNMIFSDKSCSENSEVIEVTPPAKQSDHWSEYLKKRKSKLFQKVKAEIELCGDYSLYYLQKAWKAQNGMTKNEIRYVMGSPRRVNTSAYGPEQWVYSHGSYVYFEGGCVVNWSR
;
A
#
# COMPACT_ATOMS: atom_id res chain seq x y z
N MET A 1 -3.86 -54.42 -34.06
CA MET A 1 -2.83 -53.41 -34.37
C MET A 1 -3.54 -52.10 -34.68
N LYS A 2 -3.51 -51.14 -33.75
CA LYS A 2 -4.16 -49.84 -33.89
C LYS A 2 -3.13 -48.83 -34.43
N VAL A 3 -3.39 -48.34 -35.64
CA VAL A 3 -2.78 -47.13 -36.18
C VAL A 3 -3.61 -45.96 -35.66
N LEU A 4 -3.01 -45.01 -34.93
CA LEU A 4 -3.51 -43.63 -34.80
C LEU A 4 -2.35 -42.79 -34.26
N SER A 5 -1.52 -42.26 -35.15
CA SER A 5 -1.64 -40.92 -35.74
C SER A 5 -1.13 -39.83 -34.79
N LEU A 6 0.12 -39.47 -35.09
CA LEU A 6 0.91 -38.36 -34.62
C LEU A 6 0.32 -37.04 -35.17
N LEU A 7 -0.04 -36.09 -34.32
CA LEU A 7 -0.13 -34.67 -34.72
C LEU A 7 0.26 -33.78 -33.55
N VAL A 8 1.55 -33.49 -33.48
CA VAL A 8 2.15 -32.48 -32.60
C VAL A 8 1.74 -31.11 -33.13
N LEU A 9 0.80 -30.45 -32.47
CA LEU A 9 0.42 -29.06 -32.74
C LEU A 9 1.51 -28.12 -32.16
N LEU A 10 2.53 -27.84 -32.97
CA LEU A 10 3.49 -26.75 -32.73
C LEU A 10 2.82 -25.42 -33.10
N ILE A 11 2.14 -24.79 -32.15
CA ILE A 11 1.70 -23.40 -32.26
C ILE A 11 2.91 -22.52 -31.94
N SER A 12 3.59 -22.01 -32.97
CA SER A 12 4.58 -20.94 -32.83
C SER A 12 3.86 -19.65 -32.45
N LEU A 13 3.94 -19.28 -31.17
CA LEU A 13 3.55 -17.95 -30.67
C LEU A 13 4.52 -16.92 -31.24
N ASN A 14 4.16 -16.32 -32.38
CA ASN A 14 4.84 -15.11 -32.84
C ASN A 14 4.49 -13.98 -31.86
N ALA A 15 5.45 -13.56 -31.06
CA ALA A 15 5.37 -12.33 -30.29
C ALA A 15 5.38 -11.18 -31.30
N PHE A 16 4.21 -10.61 -31.60
CA PHE A 16 4.13 -9.38 -32.36
C PHE A 16 4.71 -8.26 -31.49
N ALA A 17 5.84 -7.69 -31.91
CA ALA A 17 6.29 -6.41 -31.39
C ALA A 17 5.22 -5.37 -31.74
N GLU A 18 4.53 -4.86 -30.72
CA GLU A 18 3.40 -3.94 -30.85
C GLU A 18 3.95 -2.55 -31.21
N SER A 19 3.84 -2.17 -32.49
CA SER A 19 4.22 -0.86 -32.98
C SER A 19 3.14 0.15 -32.62
N VAL A 20 3.51 1.22 -31.90
CA VAL A 20 2.60 2.31 -31.55
C VAL A 20 2.73 3.43 -32.59
N PHE A 21 1.62 3.78 -33.23
CA PHE A 21 1.53 4.81 -34.26
C PHE A 21 1.05 6.13 -33.65
N LYS A 22 1.65 7.23 -34.11
CA LYS A 22 1.21 8.58 -33.81
C LYS A 22 0.14 9.01 -34.81
N CYS A 23 -1.02 9.41 -34.35
CA CYS A 23 -2.12 9.84 -35.19
C CYS A 23 -2.67 11.20 -34.74
N THR A 24 -3.39 11.88 -35.62
CA THR A 24 -4.14 13.09 -35.29
C THR A 24 -5.62 12.77 -35.40
N ASP A 25 -6.38 13.05 -34.34
CA ASP A 25 -7.84 12.89 -34.35
C ASP A 25 -8.52 13.98 -35.20
N LYS A 26 -9.83 13.82 -35.40
CA LYS A 26 -10.67 14.76 -36.17
C LYS A 26 -10.72 16.18 -35.58
N ASP A 27 -10.36 16.34 -34.30
CA ASP A 27 -10.38 17.60 -33.56
C ASP A 27 -8.98 18.22 -33.48
N GLY A 28 -7.97 17.60 -34.12
CA GLY A 28 -6.59 18.07 -34.19
C GLY A 28 -5.70 17.59 -33.03
N ASN A 29 -6.19 16.73 -32.15
CA ASN A 29 -5.41 16.21 -31.03
C ASN A 29 -4.52 15.04 -31.46
N MET A 30 -3.35 14.96 -30.83
CA MET A 30 -2.45 13.82 -31.00
C MET A 30 -2.94 12.62 -30.18
N ILE A 31 -3.13 11.49 -30.85
CA ILE A 31 -3.51 10.20 -30.24
C ILE A 31 -2.50 9.11 -30.62
N PHE A 32 -2.43 8.06 -29.81
CA PHE A 32 -1.58 6.90 -30.04
C PHE A 32 -2.46 5.68 -30.33
N SER A 33 -2.08 4.87 -31.31
CA SER A 33 -2.86 3.72 -31.78
C SER A 33 -1.96 2.54 -32.10
N ASP A 34 -2.39 1.33 -31.78
CA ASP A 34 -1.69 0.09 -32.14
C ASP A 34 -1.96 -0.32 -33.61
N LYS A 35 -2.81 0.44 -34.31
CA LYS A 35 -3.10 0.31 -35.74
C LYS A 35 -2.72 1.59 -36.49
N SER A 36 -2.13 1.44 -37.67
CA SER A 36 -1.84 2.56 -38.57
C SER A 36 -3.12 3.35 -38.90
N CYS A 37 -3.06 4.67 -38.74
CA CYS A 37 -4.20 5.57 -39.01
C CYS A 37 -4.19 6.15 -40.44
N SER A 38 -3.10 6.04 -41.20
CA SER A 38 -2.99 6.45 -42.61
C SER A 38 -1.70 5.93 -43.27
N GLU A 39 -1.57 6.05 -44.60
CA GLU A 39 -0.36 5.67 -45.36
C GLU A 39 0.92 6.40 -44.90
N ASN A 40 0.80 7.55 -44.23
CA ASN A 40 1.92 8.36 -43.73
C ASN A 40 2.03 8.33 -42.19
N SER A 41 1.55 7.27 -41.53
CA SER A 41 1.66 7.18 -40.08
C SER A 41 3.12 7.04 -39.63
N GLU A 42 3.50 7.86 -38.65
CA GLU A 42 4.82 7.79 -38.02
C GLU A 42 4.81 6.69 -36.95
N VAL A 43 5.72 5.72 -37.10
CA VAL A 43 5.99 4.72 -36.07
C VAL A 43 6.85 5.37 -34.99
N ILE A 44 6.37 5.33 -33.75
CA ILE A 44 7.17 5.75 -32.60
C ILE A 44 7.85 4.51 -32.04
N GLU A 45 9.18 4.51 -32.05
CA GLU A 45 9.95 3.55 -31.27
C GLU A 45 9.82 3.93 -29.79
N VAL A 46 8.96 3.21 -29.08
CA VAL A 46 8.82 3.38 -27.62
C VAL A 46 10.00 2.69 -26.97
N THR A 47 11.08 3.42 -26.72
CA THR A 47 12.15 2.92 -25.85
C THR A 47 11.58 2.80 -24.43
N PRO A 48 11.64 1.62 -23.79
CA PRO A 48 11.25 1.50 -22.39
C PRO A 48 11.99 2.56 -21.57
N PRO A 49 11.32 3.25 -20.63
CA PRO A 49 12.03 4.19 -19.77
C PRO A 49 13.21 3.47 -19.12
N ALA A 50 14.38 4.11 -19.11
CA ALA A 50 15.57 3.58 -18.47
C ALA A 50 15.19 3.10 -17.06
N LYS A 51 15.60 1.88 -16.69
CA LYS A 51 15.29 1.27 -15.39
C LYS A 51 15.48 2.32 -14.30
N GLN A 52 14.40 2.61 -13.58
CA GLN A 52 14.41 3.57 -12.48
C GLN A 52 15.55 3.22 -11.52
N SER A 53 16.43 4.19 -11.27
CA SER A 53 17.74 3.98 -10.62
C SER A 53 17.66 3.08 -9.37
N ASP A 54 18.51 2.06 -9.32
CA ASP A 54 18.56 1.05 -8.24
C ASP A 54 18.62 1.64 -6.82
N HIS A 55 19.20 2.84 -6.69
CA HIS A 55 19.30 3.59 -5.43
C HIS A 55 17.96 3.80 -4.71
N TRP A 56 16.88 4.10 -5.44
CA TRP A 56 15.56 4.28 -4.82
C TRP A 56 14.97 2.95 -4.33
N SER A 57 15.25 1.84 -5.02
CA SER A 57 14.75 0.52 -4.64
C SER A 57 15.39 0.01 -3.35
N GLU A 58 16.70 0.21 -3.18
CA GLU A 58 17.44 -0.14 -1.98
C GLU A 58 17.00 0.72 -0.79
N TYR A 59 16.84 2.04 -0.99
CA TYR A 59 16.33 2.95 0.04
C TYR A 59 14.93 2.53 0.53
N LEU A 60 14.01 2.23 -0.39
CA LEU A 60 12.65 1.77 -0.05
C LEU A 60 12.68 0.42 0.69
N LYS A 61 13.55 -0.50 0.28
CA LYS A 61 13.73 -1.80 0.93
C LYS A 61 14.21 -1.63 2.38
N LYS A 62 15.22 -0.78 2.61
CA LYS A 62 15.76 -0.48 3.95
C LYS A 62 14.75 0.22 4.85
N ARG A 63 13.94 1.13 4.29
CA ARG A 63 12.88 1.82 5.03
C ARG A 63 11.75 0.85 5.42
N LYS A 64 11.31 -0.02 4.50
CA LYS A 64 10.30 -1.04 4.77
C LYS A 64 10.76 -2.03 5.85
N SER A 65 12.02 -2.49 5.81
CA SER A 65 12.53 -3.44 6.82
C SER A 65 12.59 -2.80 8.22
N LYS A 66 13.05 -1.55 8.34
CA LYS A 66 13.07 -0.83 9.62
C LYS A 66 11.66 -0.60 10.18
N LEU A 67 10.70 -0.23 9.33
CA LEU A 67 9.31 -0.06 9.73
C LEU A 67 8.71 -1.39 10.20
N PHE A 68 8.95 -2.48 9.48
CA PHE A 68 8.49 -3.82 9.84
C PHE A 68 9.03 -4.26 11.20
N GLN A 69 10.33 -4.08 11.46
CA GLN A 69 10.93 -4.42 12.76
C GLN A 69 10.33 -3.59 13.90
N LYS A 70 10.06 -2.30 13.68
CA LYS A 70 9.41 -1.44 14.68
C LYS A 70 7.99 -1.91 15.00
N VAL A 71 7.18 -2.17 13.96
CA VAL A 71 5.80 -2.65 14.13
C VAL A 71 5.78 -4.01 14.82
N LYS A 72 6.69 -4.91 14.46
CA LYS A 72 6.82 -6.22 15.10
C LYS A 72 7.14 -6.09 16.59
N ALA A 73 8.09 -5.24 16.97
CA ALA A 73 8.44 -5.00 18.38
C ALA A 73 7.28 -4.36 19.17
N GLU A 74 6.52 -3.44 18.56
CA GLU A 74 5.32 -2.86 19.19
C GLU A 74 4.22 -3.92 19.39
N ILE A 75 4.00 -4.81 18.42
CA ILE A 75 3.02 -5.91 18.51
C ILE A 75 3.47 -6.99 19.49
N GLU A 76 4.76 -7.27 19.65
CA GLU A 76 5.24 -8.23 20.66
C GLU A 76 5.10 -7.68 22.09
N LEU A 77 5.11 -6.35 22.25
CA LEU A 77 4.95 -5.68 23.54
C LEU A 77 3.47 -5.49 23.93
N CYS A 78 2.62 -5.31 22.92
CA CYS A 78 1.19 -5.02 23.05
C CYS A 78 0.35 -6.25 22.64
N GLY A 79 -0.96 -6.28 22.89
CA GLY A 79 -1.81 -7.41 22.48
C GLY A 79 -2.22 -7.35 21.01
N ASP A 80 -2.76 -8.45 20.46
CA ASP A 80 -3.37 -8.48 19.12
C ASP A 80 -4.91 -8.33 19.21
N TYR A 81 -5.50 -7.48 18.36
CA TYR A 81 -6.92 -7.11 18.42
C TYR A 81 -7.57 -7.01 17.03
N SER A 82 -8.86 -7.36 16.95
CA SER A 82 -9.69 -7.04 15.79
C SER A 82 -10.12 -5.57 15.79
N LEU A 83 -9.32 -4.71 15.16
CA LEU A 83 -9.50 -3.25 15.16
C LEU A 83 -10.83 -2.79 14.52
N TYR A 84 -11.40 -3.59 13.61
CA TYR A 84 -12.61 -3.21 12.86
C TYR A 84 -13.82 -2.97 13.77
N TYR A 85 -14.11 -3.90 14.69
CA TYR A 85 -15.26 -3.77 15.58
C TYR A 85 -15.07 -2.65 16.60
N LEU A 86 -13.82 -2.43 17.02
CA LEU A 86 -13.45 -1.43 18.02
C LEU A 86 -13.53 -0.01 17.45
N GLN A 87 -13.14 0.16 16.18
CA GLN A 87 -13.32 1.40 15.43
C GLN A 87 -14.80 1.78 15.31
N LYS A 88 -15.67 0.84 14.92
CA LYS A 88 -17.12 1.09 14.85
C LYS A 88 -17.72 1.47 16.21
N ALA A 89 -17.23 0.87 17.30
CA ALA A 89 -17.69 1.15 18.66
C ALA A 89 -17.03 2.40 19.28
N TRP A 90 -16.01 2.97 18.61
CA TRP A 90 -15.13 4.02 19.15
C TRP A 90 -14.63 3.67 20.56
N LYS A 91 -14.05 2.47 20.69
CA LYS A 91 -13.73 1.83 21.99
C LYS A 91 -12.27 1.39 22.06
N ALA A 92 -11.54 1.91 23.05
CA ALA A 92 -10.20 1.45 23.38
C ALA A 92 -10.23 0.09 24.10
N GLN A 93 -9.13 -0.65 24.04
CA GLN A 93 -8.88 -1.85 24.83
C GLN A 93 -7.47 -1.82 25.41
N ASN A 94 -7.34 -2.36 26.63
CA ASN A 94 -6.03 -2.57 27.25
C ASN A 94 -5.18 -3.45 26.35
N GLY A 95 -3.90 -3.13 26.24
CA GLY A 95 -2.94 -3.78 25.36
C GLY A 95 -2.85 -3.18 23.97
N MET A 96 -3.74 -2.27 23.55
CA MET A 96 -3.60 -1.62 22.24
C MET A 96 -2.39 -0.70 22.16
N THR A 97 -1.74 -0.63 21.00
CA THR A 97 -0.72 0.37 20.68
C THR A 97 -1.36 1.75 20.44
N LYS A 98 -0.54 2.80 20.51
CA LYS A 98 -0.93 4.17 20.13
C LYS A 98 -1.45 4.27 18.69
N ASN A 99 -0.91 3.48 17.76
CA ASN A 99 -1.34 3.52 16.35
C ASN A 99 -2.72 2.90 16.17
N GLU A 100 -3.00 1.81 16.88
CA GLU A 100 -4.33 1.18 16.90
C GLU A 100 -5.37 2.12 17.52
N ILE A 101 -5.02 2.82 18.61
CA ILE A 101 -5.91 3.84 19.19
C ILE A 101 -6.16 5.00 18.22
N ARG A 102 -5.16 5.43 17.44
CA ARG A 102 -5.41 6.42 16.37
C ARG A 102 -6.32 5.87 15.27
N TYR A 103 -6.20 4.61 14.92
CA TYR A 103 -7.08 3.97 13.94
C TYR A 103 -8.52 3.88 14.45
N VAL A 104 -8.70 3.51 15.72
CA VAL A 104 -10.00 3.27 16.35
C VAL A 104 -10.71 4.57 16.75
N MET A 105 -9.99 5.51 17.37
CA MET A 105 -10.56 6.71 17.99
C MET A 105 -10.20 8.02 17.29
N GLY A 106 -9.26 7.98 16.33
CA GLY A 106 -8.70 9.17 15.70
C GLY A 106 -7.61 9.84 16.54
N SER A 107 -7.24 11.06 16.16
CA SER A 107 -6.23 11.84 16.88
C SER A 107 -6.80 12.41 18.18
N PRO A 108 -6.07 12.33 19.31
CA PRO A 108 -6.50 12.96 20.55
C PRO A 108 -6.47 14.48 20.42
N ARG A 109 -7.29 15.17 21.21
CA ARG A 109 -7.25 16.64 21.31
C ARG A 109 -6.03 17.14 22.07
N ARG A 110 -5.59 16.37 23.08
CA ARG A 110 -4.45 16.70 23.92
C ARG A 110 -3.74 15.43 24.34
N VAL A 111 -2.41 15.51 24.44
CA VAL A 111 -1.56 14.45 24.97
C VAL A 111 -0.82 15.02 26.17
N ASN A 112 -1.06 14.42 27.33
CA ASN A 112 -0.37 14.73 28.58
C ASN A 112 0.73 13.68 28.79
N THR A 113 1.98 14.14 28.89
CA THR A 113 3.13 13.28 29.21
C THR A 113 3.68 13.70 30.57
N SER A 114 4.21 12.74 31.32
CA SER A 114 4.89 13.01 32.59
C SER A 114 6.14 12.15 32.69
N ALA A 115 7.11 12.58 33.49
CA ALA A 115 8.36 11.83 33.67
C ALA A 115 8.19 10.54 34.49
N TYR A 116 7.12 10.43 35.29
CA TYR A 116 6.96 9.38 36.30
C TYR A 116 5.59 8.67 36.27
N GLY A 117 4.69 9.08 35.37
CA GLY A 117 3.33 8.56 35.28
C GLY A 117 2.93 8.27 33.83
N PRO A 118 1.83 7.53 33.63
CA PRO A 118 1.40 7.08 32.31
C PRO A 118 1.10 8.26 31.39
N GLU A 119 1.39 8.09 30.11
CA GLU A 119 0.99 9.05 29.10
C GLU A 119 -0.53 9.00 28.94
N GLN A 120 -1.20 10.15 28.96
CA GLN A 120 -2.65 10.24 28.87
C GLN A 120 -3.05 10.97 27.58
N TRP A 121 -3.88 10.33 26.78
CA TRP A 121 -4.53 10.93 25.62
C TRP A 121 -5.95 11.34 25.97
N VAL A 122 -6.29 12.59 25.64
CA VAL A 122 -7.58 13.21 25.94
C VAL A 122 -8.37 13.39 24.66
N TYR A 123 -9.59 12.88 24.63
CA TYR A 123 -10.52 13.00 23.51
C TYR A 123 -11.70 13.93 23.83
N SER A 124 -12.53 14.22 22.83
CA SER A 124 -13.79 14.95 23.03
C SER A 124 -14.70 14.21 24.02
N HIS A 125 -15.59 14.95 24.70
CA HIS A 125 -16.61 14.38 25.61
C HIS A 125 -16.08 13.67 26.86
N GLY A 126 -14.86 13.98 27.29
CA GLY A 126 -14.33 13.48 28.56
C GLY A 126 -13.83 12.04 28.50
N SER A 127 -13.49 11.53 27.31
CA SER A 127 -12.86 10.21 27.17
C SER A 127 -11.34 10.29 27.26
N TYR A 128 -10.73 9.33 27.93
CA TYR A 128 -9.30 9.27 28.23
C TYR A 128 -8.72 7.90 27.91
N VAL A 129 -7.48 7.87 27.40
CA VAL A 129 -6.71 6.63 27.20
C VAL A 129 -5.34 6.79 27.85
N TYR A 130 -4.93 5.82 28.66
CA TYR A 130 -3.68 5.85 29.40
C TYR A 130 -2.71 4.80 28.85
N PHE A 131 -1.47 5.20 28.62
CA PHE A 131 -0.42 4.37 28.04
C PHE A 131 0.77 4.21 28.97
N GLU A 132 1.31 2.98 29.02
CA GLU A 132 2.57 2.65 29.67
C GLU A 132 3.35 1.72 28.73
N GLY A 133 4.66 1.97 28.56
CA GLY A 133 5.46 1.22 27.57
C GLY A 133 4.99 1.35 26.11
N GLY A 134 4.05 2.25 25.81
CA GLY A 134 3.45 2.38 24.48
C GLY A 134 2.14 1.60 24.27
N CYS A 135 1.72 0.81 25.25
CA CYS A 135 0.46 0.06 25.23
C CYS A 135 -0.58 0.70 26.15
N VAL A 136 -1.86 0.57 25.81
CA VAL A 136 -2.97 1.01 26.67
C VAL A 136 -2.99 0.18 27.94
N VAL A 137 -2.92 0.83 29.09
CA VAL A 137 -3.07 0.19 30.41
C VAL A 137 -4.45 0.45 31.02
N ASN A 138 -5.10 1.54 30.64
CA ASN A 138 -6.43 1.89 31.12
C ASN A 138 -7.14 2.86 30.15
N TRP A 139 -8.46 2.93 30.20
CA TRP A 139 -9.25 3.92 29.46
C TRP A 139 -10.59 4.21 30.15
N SER A 140 -11.14 5.38 29.89
CA SER A 140 -12.41 5.85 30.44
C SER A 140 -13.18 6.63 29.38
N ARG A 141 -14.51 6.54 29.41
CA ARG A 141 -15.40 7.23 28.49
C ARG A 141 -16.41 8.07 29.25
#